data_AF-A0A9D4CEB3-F1
#
_entry.id   AF-A0A9D4CEB3-F1
#
_cell.length_a   1.000
_cell.length_b   1.000
_cell.length_c   1.000
_cell.angle_alpha   90.00
_cell.angle_beta   90.00
_cell.angle_gamma   90.00
#
_symmetry.space_group_name_H-M   'P 1'
#
loop_
_entity.id
_entity.type
_entity.pdbx_description
1 polymer ?
#
loop_
_entity_poly.entity_id
_entity_poly.type
_entity_poly.pdbx_seq_one_letter_code
_entity_poly.pdbx_strand_id
1 'polypeptide(L)'
;MRKNTSNLKFIEFSSVDATRLDGQLNKGRMVNDAPKGDPACNCEMRIVGIEGRPYLCIFAKRNIELGEELRYDYGVDLLPWRQV
;
A
#
# COMPACT_ATOMS: atom_id res chain seq x y z
N MET A 1 42.00 20.54 -11.20
CA MET A 1 40.95 19.87 -12.00
C MET A 1 39.81 19.46 -11.06
N ARG A 2 38.73 20.25 -10.98
CA ARG A 2 37.57 19.93 -10.12
C ARG A 2 36.76 18.82 -10.79
N LYS A 3 36.66 17.64 -10.17
CA LYS A 3 35.75 16.59 -10.66
C LYS A 3 34.32 17.01 -10.35
N ASN A 4 33.54 17.14 -11.40
CA ASN A 4 32.12 17.44 -11.40
C ASN A 4 31.38 16.21 -10.82
N THR A 5 30.99 16.23 -9.54
CA THR A 5 30.12 15.18 -8.97
C THR A 5 28.67 15.53 -9.25
N SER A 6 28.29 15.48 -10.52
CA SER A 6 26.90 15.58 -10.95
C SER A 6 26.22 14.22 -10.74
N ASN A 7 25.17 14.23 -9.92
CA ASN A 7 24.04 13.29 -9.90
C ASN A 7 24.19 11.94 -9.16
N LEU A 8 24.66 11.97 -7.91
CA LEU A 8 24.26 10.94 -6.95
C LEU A 8 22.85 11.26 -6.45
N LYS A 9 21.83 10.68 -7.08
CA LYS A 9 20.48 10.60 -6.49
C LYS A 9 20.52 9.50 -5.44
N PHE A 10 20.54 9.89 -4.16
CA PHE A 10 20.25 8.97 -3.08
C PHE A 10 18.81 8.46 -3.30
N ILE A 11 18.65 7.16 -3.51
CA ILE A 11 17.33 6.54 -3.55
C ILE A 11 16.91 6.35 -2.10
N GLU A 12 16.16 7.32 -1.59
CA GLU A 12 15.56 7.22 -0.27
C GLU A 12 14.30 6.37 -0.36
N PHE A 13 14.32 5.21 0.28
CA PHE A 13 13.14 4.36 0.45
C PHE A 13 12.59 4.57 1.86
N SER A 14 11.30 4.85 1.96
CA SER A 14 10.59 4.91 3.23
C SER A 14 9.58 3.76 3.31
N SER A 15 9.41 3.19 4.49
CA SER A 15 8.41 2.15 4.77
C SER A 15 7.53 2.54 5.96
N VAL A 16 6.34 1.95 6.03
CA VAL A 16 5.44 2.07 7.17
C VAL A 16 5.36 0.72 7.85
N ASP A 17 5.87 0.62 9.07
CA ASP A 17 5.77 -0.60 9.88
C ASP A 17 4.52 -0.54 10.76
N ALA A 18 3.57 -1.45 10.50
CA ALA A 18 2.32 -1.57 11.23
C ALA A 18 2.31 -2.71 12.27
N THR A 19 3.48 -3.26 12.61
CA THR A 19 3.63 -4.40 13.54
C THR A 19 3.16 -4.06 14.95
N ARG A 20 3.46 -2.85 15.45
CA ARG A 20 3.06 -2.41 16.79
C ARG A 20 1.74 -1.66 16.76
N LEU A 21 0.92 -1.87 17.80
CA LEU A 21 -0.34 -1.17 18.07
C LEU A 21 -0.11 -0.20 19.22
N ASP A 22 0.69 0.83 19.03
CA ASP A 22 0.98 1.86 20.03
C ASP A 22 -0.15 2.91 20.12
N GLY A 23 -1.36 2.43 20.40
CA GLY A 23 -2.51 3.27 20.77
C GLY A 23 -3.34 3.83 19.62
N GLN A 24 -3.00 3.55 18.36
CA GLN A 24 -3.81 3.92 17.19
C GLN A 24 -4.39 2.70 16.47
N LEU A 25 -5.61 2.87 15.94
CA LEU A 25 -6.36 1.87 15.17
C LEU A 25 -5.77 1.73 13.76
N ASN A 26 -4.54 1.24 13.64
CA ASN A 26 -3.88 0.98 12.35
C ASN A 26 -4.43 -0.30 11.72
N LYS A 27 -5.72 -0.29 11.39
CA LYS A 27 -6.47 -1.44 10.84
C LYS A 27 -6.13 -1.76 9.39
N GLY A 28 -5.43 -0.86 8.68
CA GLY A 28 -5.06 -1.04 7.27
C GLY A 28 -4.27 -2.33 7.01
N ARG A 29 -3.44 -2.78 7.97
CA ARG A 29 -2.68 -4.04 7.85
C ARG A 29 -3.54 -5.31 7.78
N MET A 30 -4.82 -5.21 8.14
CA MET A 30 -5.74 -6.35 8.18
C MET A 30 -6.48 -6.56 6.86
N VAL A 31 -6.34 -5.65 5.89
CA VAL A 31 -6.98 -5.76 4.59
C VAL A 31 -6.16 -6.72 3.73
N ASN A 32 -6.81 -7.79 3.26
CA ASN A 32 -6.13 -8.88 2.58
C ASN A 32 -5.87 -8.61 1.10
N ASP A 33 -5.07 -9.48 0.52
CA ASP A 33 -4.67 -9.45 -0.88
C ASP A 33 -5.80 -9.91 -1.83
N ALA A 34 -5.91 -9.25 -2.98
CA ALA A 34 -6.65 -9.72 -4.15
C ALA A 34 -6.00 -9.20 -5.45
N PRO A 35 -5.68 -10.06 -6.43
CA PRO A 35 -5.04 -9.65 -7.68
C PRO A 35 -5.82 -8.55 -8.42
N LYS A 36 -5.11 -7.62 -9.06
CA LYS A 36 -5.76 -6.64 -9.94
C LYS A 36 -6.57 -7.35 -11.02
N GLY A 37 -7.85 -6.98 -11.12
CA GLY A 37 -8.80 -7.57 -12.06
C GLY A 37 -9.68 -8.67 -11.45
N ASP A 38 -9.31 -9.21 -10.27
CA ASP A 38 -10.16 -10.12 -9.51
C ASP A 38 -11.42 -9.36 -8.99
N PRO A 39 -12.63 -9.92 -9.09
CA PRO A 39 -13.85 -9.31 -8.55
C PRO A 39 -13.79 -8.97 -7.05
N ALA A 40 -13.01 -9.72 -6.27
CA ALA A 40 -12.77 -9.48 -4.86
C ALA A 40 -11.83 -8.29 -4.60
N CYS A 41 -11.07 -7.82 -5.61
CA CYS A 41 -10.22 -6.64 -5.53
C CYS A 41 -11.07 -5.35 -5.56
N ASN A 42 -11.81 -5.14 -4.48
CA ASN A 42 -12.79 -4.06 -4.29
C ASN A 42 -12.19 -2.78 -3.71
N CYS A 43 -10.94 -2.82 -3.25
CA CYS A 43 -10.18 -1.67 -2.76
C CYS A 43 -8.90 -1.42 -3.57
N GLU A 44 -8.33 -0.23 -3.42
CA GLU A 44 -6.99 0.13 -3.90
C GLU A 44 -6.22 0.92 -2.84
N MET A 45 -4.89 0.74 -2.85
CA MET A 45 -3.98 1.49 -1.98
C MET A 45 -3.42 2.70 -2.73
N ARG A 46 -3.47 3.88 -2.11
CA ARG A 46 -2.90 5.13 -2.67
C ARG A 46 -2.09 5.86 -1.62
N ILE A 47 -1.03 6.53 -2.09
CA ILE A 47 -0.28 7.49 -1.27
C ILE A 47 -0.92 8.87 -1.47
N VAL A 48 -1.37 9.48 -0.38
CA VAL A 48 -2.00 10.81 -0.37
C VAL A 48 -1.11 11.76 0.43
N GLY A 49 -0.72 12.87 -0.17
CA GLY A 49 0.01 13.94 0.53
C GLY A 49 -0.96 14.87 1.26
N ILE A 50 -0.86 14.95 2.58
CA ILE A 50 -1.63 15.88 3.41
C ILE A 50 -0.62 16.74 4.18
N GLU A 51 -0.64 18.06 3.98
CA GLU A 51 0.25 19.02 4.65
C GLU A 51 1.74 18.65 4.55
N GLY A 52 2.17 18.16 3.38
CA GLY A 52 3.56 17.75 3.13
C GLY A 52 3.95 16.41 3.74
N ARG A 53 3.02 15.68 4.38
CA ARG A 53 3.24 14.32 4.90
C ARG A 53 2.55 13.28 4.01
N PRO A 54 3.24 12.19 3.60
CA PRO A 54 2.61 11.11 2.88
C PRO A 54 1.82 10.20 3.82
N TYR A 55 0.59 9.86 3.43
CA TYR A 55 -0.27 8.90 4.10
C TYR A 55 -0.60 7.76 3.16
N LEU A 56 -0.60 6.54 3.69
CA LEU A 56 -1.05 5.36 2.98
C LEU A 56 -2.53 5.16 3.26
N CYS A 57 -3.36 5.19 2.21
CA CYS A 57 -4.82 5.18 2.32
C CYS A 57 -5.44 4.11 1.42
N ILE A 58 -6.46 3.42 1.95
CA ILE A 58 -7.25 2.44 1.21
C ILE A 58 -8.55 3.10 0.73
N PHE A 59 -8.84 2.99 -0.56
CA PHE A 59 -10.03 3.53 -1.19
C PHE A 59 -10.87 2.40 -1.78
N ALA A 60 -12.19 2.49 -1.66
CA ALA A 60 -13.10 1.60 -2.36
C ALA A 60 -13.13 1.92 -3.87
N LYS A 61 -13.12 0.89 -4.72
CA LYS A 61 -13.20 1.00 -6.19
C LYS A 61 -14.63 0.91 -6.71
N ARG A 62 -15.54 0.44 -5.87
CA ARG A 62 -16.99 0.29 -6.13
C ARG A 62 -17.73 0.32 -4.80
N ASN A 63 -19.06 0.27 -4.86
CA ASN A 63 -19.87 -0.01 -3.66
C ASN A 63 -19.50 -1.38 -3.09
N ILE A 64 -19.41 -1.44 -1.77
CA ILE A 64 -19.04 -2.63 -1.00
C ILE A 64 -20.22 -2.97 -0.10
N GLU A 65 -20.69 -4.20 -0.21
CA GLU A 65 -21.88 -4.64 0.52
C GLU A 65 -21.55 -4.94 2.00
N LEU A 66 -22.58 -4.92 2.85
CA LEU A 66 -22.40 -5.26 4.26
C LEU A 66 -21.89 -6.70 4.40
N GLY A 67 -20.77 -6.86 5.11
CA GLY A 67 -20.13 -8.17 5.34
C GLY A 67 -19.20 -8.61 4.21
N GLU A 68 -19.10 -7.84 3.12
CA GLU A 68 -18.10 -8.09 2.08
C GLU A 68 -16.69 -7.82 2.61
N GLU A 69 -15.76 -8.75 2.37
CA GLU A 69 -14.36 -8.58 2.77
C GLU A 69 -13.68 -7.49 1.95
N LEU A 70 -12.97 -6.58 2.61
CA LEU A 70 -12.12 -5.59 1.93
C LEU A 70 -10.84 -6.26 1.44
N ARG A 71 -10.53 -6.15 0.15
CA ARG A 71 -9.30 -6.68 -0.43
C ARG A 71 -8.70 -5.75 -1.48
N TYR A 72 -7.38 -5.71 -1.57
CA TYR A 72 -6.66 -4.90 -2.56
C TYR A 72 -5.46 -5.64 -3.12
N ASP A 73 -4.95 -5.20 -4.27
CA ASP A 73 -3.71 -5.76 -4.83
C ASP A 73 -2.50 -5.26 -4.04
N TYR A 74 -1.74 -6.17 -3.41
CA TYR A 74 -0.51 -5.84 -2.70
C TYR A 74 0.59 -5.25 -3.61
N GLY A 75 0.45 -5.35 -4.94
CA GLY A 75 1.36 -4.72 -5.91
C GLY A 75 2.72 -5.42 -5.99
N VAL A 76 2.80 -6.66 -5.51
CA VAL A 76 3.98 -7.51 -5.55
C VAL A 76 3.63 -8.79 -6.30
N ASP A 77 4.50 -9.16 -7.24
CA ASP A 77 4.37 -10.41 -7.98
C ASP A 77 4.85 -11.61 -7.15
N LEU A 78 4.53 -12.84 -7.59
CA LEU A 78 5.02 -14.09 -6.98
C LEU A 78 4.62 -14.30 -5.51
N LEU A 79 3.45 -13.81 -5.10
CA LEU A 79 2.92 -14.07 -3.77
C LEU A 79 2.58 -15.57 -3.61
N PRO A 80 3.10 -16.28 -2.59
CA PRO A 80 2.93 -17.73 -2.45
C PRO A 80 1.47 -18.20 -2.44
N TRP A 81 0.56 -17.40 -1.86
CA TRP A 81 -0.87 -17.72 -1.79
C TRP A 81 -1.64 -17.46 -3.09
N ARG A 82 -1.02 -16.82 -4.10
CA ARG A 82 -1.61 -16.65 -5.44
C ARG A 82 -1.27 -17.79 -6.40
N GLN A 83 -0.44 -18.75 -6.00
CA GLN A 83 0.07 -19.82 -6.88
C GLN A 83 -0.82 -21.08 -6.89
N VAL A 84 -2.12 -20.95 -6.59
CA VAL A 84 -3.07 -22.06 -6.48
C VAL A 84 -3.97 -22.14 -7.70
#